data_AF-A0A0B0N7X5-F1
#
_entry.id   AF-A0A0B0N7X5-F1
#
_cell.length_a   1.000
_cell.length_b   1.000
_cell.length_c   1.000
_cell.angle_alpha   90.00
_cell.angle_beta   90.00
_cell.angle_gamma   90.00
#
_symmetry.space_group_name_H-M   'P 1'
#
loop_
_entity.id
_entity.type
_entity.pdbx_description
1 polymer ?
#
loop_
_entity_poly.entity_id
_entity_poly.type
_entity_poly.pdbx_seq_one_letter_code
_entity_poly.pdbx_strand_id
1 'polypeptide(L)'
;MGYIYEGIERAKGAIKAYYKGIEEKYMPIWDIIDRRWNMQLHSPLHAAAAFLNPSIFYNPNFKIDLRMRNGFQEAMLKMATMDKDKIEITKEHPVYINAQGALGTDFAIMGRTLNAPEWPTESEPSVPLLDDSWLDNLPLECRGSP
;
A
#
# COMPACT_ATOMS: atom_id res chain seq x y z
N MET A 1 1.12 1.31 -9.90
CA MET A 1 1.81 0.32 -9.06
C MET A 1 1.83 0.68 -7.58
N GLY A 2 2.27 1.88 -7.15
CA GLY A 2 2.23 2.26 -5.73
C GLY A 2 0.82 2.27 -5.10
N TYR A 3 -0.22 2.56 -5.89
CA TYR A 3 -1.61 2.60 -5.45
C TYR A 3 -2.17 1.26 -4.96
N ILE A 4 -1.57 0.13 -5.34
CA ILE A 4 -2.01 -1.17 -4.83
C ILE A 4 -1.73 -1.26 -3.32
N TYR A 5 -0.60 -0.70 -2.88
CA TYR A 5 -0.25 -0.62 -1.46
C TYR A 5 -1.28 0.22 -0.70
N GLU A 6 -1.59 1.40 -1.22
CA GLU A 6 -2.60 2.28 -0.63
C GLU A 6 -4.00 1.62 -0.61
N GLY A 7 -4.39 0.96 -1.70
CA GLY A 7 -5.67 0.28 -1.83
C GLY A 7 -5.84 -0.83 -0.79
N ILE A 8 -4.79 -1.60 -0.49
CA ILE A 8 -4.83 -2.64 0.54
C ILE A 8 -4.96 -2.04 1.94
N GLU A 9 -4.21 -1.00 2.25
CA GLU A 9 -4.32 -0.33 3.55
C GLU A 9 -5.70 0.30 3.74
N ARG A 10 -6.28 0.90 2.69
CA ARG A 10 -7.68 1.39 2.72
C ARG A 10 -8.67 0.24 2.90
N ALA A 11 -8.53 -0.86 2.16
CA ALA A 11 -9.41 -2.03 2.29
C ALA A 11 -9.36 -2.62 3.71
N LYS A 12 -8.15 -2.77 4.27
CA LYS A 12 -7.97 -3.20 5.66
C LYS A 12 -8.66 -2.24 6.63
N GLY A 13 -8.52 -0.94 6.43
CA GLY A 13 -9.21 0.09 7.19
C GLY A 13 -10.74 -0.04 7.12
N ALA A 14 -11.30 -0.24 5.93
CA ALA A 14 -12.73 -0.44 5.71
C ALA A 14 -13.25 -1.70 6.40
N ILE A 15 -12.53 -2.82 6.30
CA ILE A 15 -12.87 -4.07 6.99
C ILE A 15 -12.89 -3.85 8.52
N LYS A 16 -11.85 -3.21 9.07
CA LYS A 16 -11.80 -2.88 10.49
C LYS A 16 -12.98 -2.02 10.92
N ALA A 17 -13.32 -1.00 10.12
CA ALA A 17 -14.46 -0.12 10.38
C ALA A 17 -15.79 -0.88 10.36
N TYR A 18 -15.99 -1.76 9.38
CA TYR A 18 -17.18 -2.61 9.27
C TYR A 18 -17.38 -3.49 10.52
N TYR A 19 -16.30 -4.11 11.01
CA TYR A 19 -16.33 -4.90 12.25
C TYR A 19 -16.22 -4.07 13.54
N LYS A 20 -16.35 -2.73 13.46
CA LYS A 20 -16.30 -1.80 14.59
C LYS A 20 -15.04 -1.93 15.44
N GLY A 21 -13.92 -2.33 14.84
CA GLY A 21 -12.66 -2.53 15.53
C GLY A 21 -12.57 -3.80 16.40
N ILE A 22 -13.51 -4.74 16.29
CA ILE A 22 -13.44 -6.03 17.00
C ILE A 22 -12.42 -6.93 16.31
N GLU A 23 -11.23 -7.03 16.90
CA GLU A 23 -10.05 -7.71 16.33
C GLU A 23 -10.34 -9.15 15.94
N GLU A 24 -11.06 -9.90 16.77
CA GLU A 24 -11.36 -11.32 16.54
C GLU A 24 -12.13 -11.56 15.24
N LYS A 25 -12.84 -10.54 14.74
CA LYS A 25 -13.66 -10.64 13.53
C LYS A 25 -12.92 -10.27 12.24
N TYR A 26 -12.00 -9.31 12.30
CA TYR A 26 -11.30 -8.84 11.10
C TYR A 26 -9.88 -9.36 10.96
N MET A 27 -9.20 -9.74 12.05
CA MET A 27 -7.83 -10.25 12.02
C MET A 27 -7.67 -11.48 11.10
N PRO A 28 -8.58 -12.48 11.11
CA PRO A 28 -8.48 -13.60 10.19
C PRO A 28 -8.53 -13.18 8.71
N ILE A 29 -9.31 -12.14 8.40
CA ILE A 29 -9.44 -11.60 7.03
C ILE A 29 -8.15 -10.85 6.66
N TRP A 30 -7.61 -10.04 7.57
CA TRP A 30 -6.33 -9.37 7.37
C TRP A 30 -5.20 -10.38 7.14
N ASP A 31 -5.17 -11.49 7.89
CA ASP A 31 -4.18 -12.55 7.71
C ASP A 31 -4.26 -13.19 6.31
N ILE A 32 -5.47 -13.42 5.78
CA ILE A 32 -5.65 -13.90 4.41
C ILE A 32 -5.10 -12.89 3.40
N ILE A 33 -5.43 -11.60 3.57
CA ILE A 33 -4.95 -10.52 2.71
C ILE A 33 -3.42 -10.46 2.76
N ASP A 34 -2.82 -10.48 3.95
CA ASP A 34 -1.38 -10.41 4.13
C ASP A 34 -0.65 -11.61 3.53
N ARG A 35 -1.20 -12.83 3.70
CA ARG A 35 -0.63 -14.03 3.06
C ARG A 35 -0.65 -13.91 1.53
N ARG A 36 -1.78 -13.52 0.95
CA ARG A 36 -1.91 -13.36 -0.51
C ARG A 36 -1.00 -12.24 -1.03
N TRP A 37 -0.96 -11.12 -0.33
CA TRP A 37 -0.08 -10.01 -0.61
C TRP A 37 1.39 -10.44 -0.63
N ASN A 38 1.83 -11.13 0.42
CA ASN A 38 3.20 -11.60 0.57
C ASN A 38 3.61 -12.61 -0.51
N MET A 39 2.68 -13.46 -0.96
CA MET A 39 2.97 -14.46 -1.98
C MET A 39 3.00 -13.90 -3.41
N GLN A 40 2.14 -12.92 -3.73
CA GLN A 40 1.89 -12.54 -5.12
C GLN A 40 2.41 -11.14 -5.48
N LEU A 41 2.48 -10.22 -4.51
CA LEU A 41 2.62 -8.79 -4.80
C LEU A 41 3.59 -8.05 -3.86
N HIS A 42 4.15 -8.70 -2.84
CA HIS A 42 5.16 -8.12 -1.94
C HIS A 42 6.57 -8.13 -2.58
N SER A 43 6.70 -7.40 -3.68
CA SER A 43 8.02 -7.09 -4.25
C SER A 43 8.55 -5.81 -3.62
N PRO A 44 9.84 -5.76 -3.25
CA PRO A 44 10.53 -4.51 -2.87
C PRO A 44 10.28 -3.39 -3.88
N LEU A 45 10.13 -3.72 -5.17
CA LEU A 45 9.81 -2.76 -6.22
C LEU A 45 8.44 -2.09 -6.02
N HIS A 46 7.42 -2.81 -5.57
CA HIS A 46 6.10 -2.23 -5.30
C HIS A 46 6.11 -1.32 -4.07
N ALA A 47 6.79 -1.74 -3.01
CA ALA A 47 7.00 -0.94 -1.81
C ALA A 47 7.79 0.35 -2.13
N ALA A 48 8.86 0.25 -2.91
CA ALA A 48 9.61 1.39 -3.41
C ALA A 48 8.78 2.32 -4.29
N ALA A 49 7.96 1.76 -5.19
CA ALA A 49 7.06 2.54 -6.04
C ALA A 49 5.99 3.29 -5.23
N ALA A 50 5.47 2.70 -4.15
CA ALA A 50 4.55 3.38 -3.24
C ALA A 50 5.27 4.48 -2.44
N PHE A 51 6.48 4.20 -1.94
CA PHE A 51 7.29 5.14 -1.18
C PHE A 51 7.72 6.36 -2.02
N LEU A 52 8.09 6.14 -3.28
CA LEU A 52 8.53 7.19 -4.21
C LEU A 52 7.37 7.92 -4.91
N ASN A 53 6.12 7.54 -4.66
CA ASN A 53 4.97 8.24 -5.23
C ASN A 53 4.60 9.46 -4.35
N PRO A 54 4.75 10.71 -4.84
CA PRO A 54 4.44 11.90 -4.06
C PRO A 54 2.99 11.97 -3.58
N SER A 55 2.04 11.48 -4.40
CA SER A 55 0.61 11.48 -4.06
C SER A 55 0.28 10.56 -2.89
N ILE A 56 1.10 9.53 -2.66
CA ILE A 56 0.94 8.58 -1.54
C ILE A 56 1.80 9.03 -0.36
N PHE A 57 3.09 9.29 -0.60
CA PHE A 57 4.08 9.58 0.44
C PHE A 57 3.73 10.83 1.25
N TYR A 58 3.27 11.89 0.57
CA TYR A 58 2.93 13.15 1.23
C TYR A 58 1.44 13.26 1.59
N ASN A 59 0.65 12.20 1.42
CA ASN A 59 -0.75 12.21 1.80
C ASN A 59 -0.87 12.15 3.32
N PRO A 60 -1.46 13.16 4.00
CA PRO A 60 -1.55 13.19 5.46
C PRO A 60 -2.42 12.07 6.04
N ASN A 61 -3.32 11.49 5.23
CA ASN A 61 -4.20 10.39 5.64
C ASN A 61 -3.55 9.02 5.43
N PHE A 62 -2.39 8.96 4.78
CA PHE A 62 -1.70 7.72 4.50
C PHE A 62 -0.49 7.57 5.43
N LYS A 63 -0.41 6.44 6.13
CA LYS A 63 0.71 6.15 7.04
C LYS A 63 1.73 5.28 6.34
N ILE A 64 2.95 5.79 6.23
CA ILE A 64 4.09 5.00 5.77
C ILE A 64 4.50 4.02 6.88
N ASP A 65 4.36 2.73 6.59
CA ASP A 65 4.72 1.65 7.51
C ASP A 65 6.18 1.18 7.34
N LEU A 66 6.58 0.18 8.11
CA LEU A 66 7.92 -0.38 8.05
C LEU A 66 8.17 -1.18 6.76
N ARG A 67 7.13 -1.82 6.22
CA ARG A 67 7.21 -2.61 4.99
C ARG A 67 7.54 -1.73 3.79
N MET A 68 6.90 -0.57 3.67
CA MET A 68 7.24 0.42 2.63
C MET A 68 8.67 0.91 2.75
N ARG A 69 9.12 1.30 3.95
CA ARG A 69 10.49 1.77 4.19
C ARG A 69 11.52 0.70 3.85
N ASN A 70 11.31 -0.52 4.33
CA ASN A 70 12.24 -1.64 4.12
C ASN A 70 12.27 -2.05 2.65
N GLY A 71 11.10 -2.14 2.00
CA GLY A 71 11.03 -2.47 0.58
C GLY A 71 11.66 -1.39 -0.31
N PHE A 72 11.52 -0.11 0.03
CA PHE A 72 12.27 0.97 -0.61
C PHE A 72 13.78 0.77 -0.46
N GLN A 73 14.28 0.56 0.75
CA GLN A 73 15.72 0.34 1.00
C GLN A 73 16.25 -0.89 0.23
N GLU A 74 15.52 -2.00 0.26
CA GLU A 74 15.90 -3.22 -0.46
C GLU A 74 15.90 -3.02 -1.98
N ALA A 75 14.93 -2.28 -2.52
CA ALA A 75 14.91 -1.94 -3.95
C ALA A 75 16.08 -1.03 -4.33
N MET A 76 16.37 0.00 -3.53
CA MET A 76 17.50 0.91 -3.80
C MET A 76 18.83 0.17 -3.76
N LEU A 77 19.04 -0.76 -2.80
CA LEU A 77 20.24 -1.58 -2.74
C LEU A 77 20.42 -2.48 -3.97
N LYS A 78 19.32 -3.00 -4.53
CA LYS A 78 19.37 -3.81 -5.75
C LYS A 78 19.57 -2.97 -7.02
N MET A 79 19.05 -1.75 -7.05
CA MET A 79 19.15 -0.85 -8.20
C MET A 79 20.47 -0.06 -8.26
N ALA A 80 21.01 0.34 -7.11
CA ALA A 80 22.23 1.14 -6.99
C ALA A 80 23.47 0.22 -7.03
N THR A 81 23.84 -0.20 -8.24
CA THR A 81 24.94 -1.15 -8.44
C THR A 81 26.31 -0.52 -8.28
N MET A 82 26.44 0.81 -8.48
CA MET A 82 27.67 1.56 -8.27
C MET A 82 27.66 2.39 -6.99
N ASP A 83 28.82 2.63 -6.39
CA ASP A 83 28.92 3.47 -5.19
C ASP A 83 28.52 4.93 -5.45
N LYS A 84 28.71 5.42 -6.68
CA LYS A 84 28.19 6.73 -7.09
C LYS A 84 26.68 6.82 -6.91
N ASP A 85 25.94 5.82 -7.38
CA ASP A 85 24.46 5.79 -7.32
C ASP A 85 24.00 5.74 -5.85
N LYS A 86 24.67 4.93 -5.02
CA LYS A 86 24.38 4.84 -3.58
C LYS A 86 24.58 6.19 -2.88
N ILE A 87 25.66 6.91 -3.20
CA ILE A 87 25.94 8.24 -2.65
C ILE A 87 24.86 9.23 -3.09
N GLU A 88 24.48 9.23 -4.37
CA GLU A 88 23.48 10.14 -4.92
C GLU A 88 22.10 9.89 -4.29
N ILE A 89 21.64 8.64 -4.25
CA ILE A 89 20.38 8.27 -3.59
C ILE A 89 20.38 8.66 -2.12
N THR A 90 21.50 8.44 -1.41
CA THR A 90 21.62 8.80 0.01
C THR A 90 21.51 10.32 0.22
N LYS A 91 22.03 11.13 -0.70
CA LYS A 91 21.94 12.60 -0.66
C LYS A 91 20.54 13.11 -1.00
N GLU A 92 19.89 12.53 -2.01
CA GLU A 92 18.56 12.94 -2.46
C GLU A 92 17.44 12.44 -1.52
N HIS A 93 17.66 11.36 -0.79
CA HIS A 93 16.65 10.79 0.11
C HIS A 93 16.08 11.79 1.15
N PRO A 94 16.89 12.55 1.93
CA PRO A 94 16.36 13.56 2.83
C PRO A 94 15.71 14.75 2.10
N VAL A 95 16.15 15.08 0.88
CA VAL A 95 15.54 16.14 0.06
C VAL A 95 14.11 15.73 -0.30
N TYR A 96 13.92 14.48 -0.73
CA TYR A 96 12.61 13.90 -0.99
C TYR A 96 11.75 13.85 0.28
N ILE A 97 12.21 13.24 1.37
CA ILE A 97 11.41 13.10 2.60
C ILE A 97 10.87 14.45 3.09
N ASN A 98 11.71 15.49 3.04
CA ASN A 98 11.37 16.81 3.54
C ASN A 98 10.71 17.73 2.49
N ALA A 99 10.41 17.22 1.29
CA ALA A 99 9.88 17.99 0.17
C ALA A 99 10.68 19.28 -0.10
N GLN A 100 12.02 19.19 -0.11
CA GLN A 100 12.88 20.35 -0.30
C GLN A 100 12.95 20.78 -1.78
N GLY A 101 13.23 22.06 -2.02
CA GLY A 101 13.39 22.62 -3.36
C GLY A 101 12.11 22.54 -4.19
N ALA A 102 12.22 22.04 -5.42
CA ALA A 102 11.10 21.97 -6.36
C ALA A 102 9.92 21.12 -5.85
N LEU A 103 10.19 20.11 -5.02
CA LEU A 103 9.19 19.20 -4.46
C LEU A 103 8.25 19.87 -3.43
N GLY A 104 8.69 20.99 -2.84
CA GLY A 104 7.92 21.75 -1.84
C GLY A 104 7.17 22.94 -2.41
N THR A 105 7.26 23.19 -3.71
CA THR A 105 6.58 24.32 -4.36
C THR A 105 5.06 24.12 -4.41
N ASP A 106 4.30 25.22 -4.45
CA ASP A 106 2.83 25.15 -4.58
C ASP A 106 2.39 24.37 -5.82
N PHE A 107 3.13 24.47 -6.92
CA PHE A 107 2.89 23.68 -8.13
C PHE A 107 3.07 22.17 -7.89
N ALA A 108 4.13 21.76 -7.20
CA ALA A 108 4.36 20.34 -6.88
C ALA A 108 3.31 19.81 -5.88
N ILE A 109 2.93 20.62 -4.88
CA ILE A 109 1.88 20.29 -3.92
C ILE A 109 0.53 20.12 -4.63
N MET A 110 0.17 21.06 -5.49
CA MET A 110 -1.07 20.96 -6.28
C MET A 110 -1.04 19.74 -7.20
N GLY A 111 0.08 19.51 -7.89
CA GLY A 111 0.25 18.39 -8.81
C GLY A 111 0.10 17.02 -8.15
N ARG A 112 0.67 16.81 -6.95
CA ARG A 112 0.53 15.51 -6.26
C ARG A 112 -0.89 15.26 -5.74
N THR A 113 -1.67 16.31 -5.47
CA THR A 113 -3.07 16.15 -5.08
C THR A 113 -3.98 15.92 -6.30
N LEU A 114 -3.81 16.70 -7.36
CA LEU A 114 -4.67 16.61 -8.56
C LEU A 114 -4.41 15.36 -9.40
N ASN A 115 -3.17 14.89 -9.46
CA ASN A 115 -2.80 13.72 -10.27
C ASN A 115 -2.86 12.41 -9.50
N ALA A 116 -3.30 12.44 -8.24
CA ALA A 116 -3.62 11.21 -7.52
C ALA A 116 -4.82 10.55 -8.24
N PRO A 117 -4.74 9.26 -8.62
CA PRO A 117 -5.87 8.57 -9.21
C PRO A 117 -7.02 8.61 -8.22
N GLU A 118 -8.16 9.12 -8.68
CA GLU A 118 -9.42 8.94 -7.98
C GLU A 118 -9.73 7.44 -7.97
N TRP A 119 -9.57 6.82 -6.80
CA TRP A 119 -10.16 5.52 -6.55
C TRP A 119 -11.68 5.68 -6.59
N PRO A 120 -12.47 4.76 -7.19
CA PRO A 120 -13.91 4.86 -7.19
C PRO A 120 -14.38 5.07 -5.74
N THR A 121 -14.93 6.24 -5.47
CA THR A 121 -15.52 6.52 -4.16
C THR A 121 -16.77 5.67 -4.09
N GLU A 122 -16.96 4.94 -2.99
CA GLU A 122 -18.16 4.15 -2.76
C GLU A 122 -19.40 5.05 -2.93
N SER A 123 -20.04 4.98 -4.09
CA SER A 123 -21.37 5.50 -4.31
C SER A 123 -22.33 4.58 -3.56
N GLU A 124 -22.62 4.93 -2.30
CA GLU A 124 -23.63 4.39 -1.39
C GLU A 124 -23.70 2.86 -1.17
N PRO A 125 -24.00 2.39 0.06
CA PRO A 125 -23.96 0.97 0.39
C PRO A 125 -25.21 0.26 -0.16
N SER A 126 -25.17 -0.13 -1.43
CA SER A 126 -25.92 -1.30 -1.85
C SER A 126 -25.06 -2.50 -1.53
N VAL A 127 -25.03 -2.91 -0.25
CA VAL A 127 -24.48 -4.22 0.13
C VAL A 127 -25.24 -5.24 -0.70
N PRO A 128 -24.67 -5.88 -1.73
CA PRO A 128 -25.25 -7.11 -2.20
C PRO A 128 -25.03 -8.04 -1.00
N LEU A 129 -26.12 -8.54 -0.41
CA LEU A 129 -26.07 -9.67 0.51
C LEU A 129 -24.94 -10.58 0.05
N LEU A 130 -23.90 -10.70 0.89
CA LEU A 130 -22.84 -11.67 0.70
C LEU A 130 -23.53 -13.03 0.73
N ASP A 131 -23.95 -13.47 -0.44
CA ASP A 131 -24.26 -14.84 -0.74
C ASP A 131 -22.98 -15.61 -0.46
N ASP A 132 -23.01 -16.55 0.46
CA ASP A 132 -21.86 -17.35 0.88
C ASP A 132 -21.32 -18.29 -0.23
N SER A 133 -21.84 -18.22 -1.47
CA SER A 133 -21.43 -19.02 -2.63
C SER A 133 -19.93 -18.94 -3.00
N TRP A 134 -19.21 -17.91 -2.55
CA TRP A 134 -17.76 -17.80 -2.72
C TRP A 134 -16.98 -18.78 -1.82
N LEU A 135 -17.56 -19.22 -0.69
CA LEU A 135 -16.95 -20.22 0.19
C LEU A 135 -16.91 -21.60 -0.45
N ASP A 136 -17.81 -21.88 -1.41
CA ASP A 136 -17.86 -23.16 -2.11
C ASP A 136 -16.77 -23.33 -3.19
N ASN A 137 -16.10 -22.25 -3.58
CA ASN A 137 -15.06 -22.25 -4.61
C ASN A 137 -13.62 -22.16 -4.07
N LEU A 138 -13.44 -22.32 -2.75
CA LEU A 138 -12.09 -22.40 -2.18
C LEU A 138 -11.41 -23.73 -2.59
N PRO A 139 -10.12 -23.69 -3.00
CA PRO A 139 -9.37 -24.89 -3.34
C PRO A 139 -9.42 -25.93 -2.22
N LEU A 140 -9.60 -27.21 -2.60
CA LEU A 140 -9.82 -28.36 -1.72
C LEU A 140 -8.78 -28.55 -0.60
N GLU A 141 -7.62 -27.88 -0.68
CA GLU A 141 -6.56 -27.93 0.33
C GLU A 141 -6.91 -27.26 1.67
N CYS A 142 -8.03 -26.53 1.75
CA CYS A 142 -8.50 -25.88 2.99
C CYS A 142 -9.66 -26.61 3.70
N ARG A 143 -10.20 -27.72 3.17
CA ARG A 143 -11.17 -28.55 3.91
C ARG A 143 -10.40 -29.52 4.80
N GLY A 144 -10.17 -29.11 6.05
CA GLY A 144 -9.78 -30.05 7.11
C GLY A 144 -10.77 -31.23 7.14
N SER A 145 -10.25 -32.44 7.03
CA SER A 145 -11.03 -33.68 7.20
C SER A 145 -11.41 -33.85 8.69
N PRO A 146 -12.49 -34.60 8.99
CA PRO A 146 -13.31 -34.41 10.19
C PRO A 146 -12.62 -34.70 11.53
#